data_AF-A0A5K7YXA1-F1
#
_entry.id   AF-A0A5K7YXA1-F1
#
_cell.length_a   1.000
_cell.length_b   1.000
_cell.length_c   1.000
_cell.angle_alpha   90.00
_cell.angle_beta   90.00
_cell.angle_gamma   90.00
#
_symmetry.space_group_name_H-M   'P 1'
#
loop_
_entity.id
_entity.type
_entity.pdbx_description
1 polymer ?
#
loop_
_entity_poly.entity_id
_entity_poly.type
_entity_poly.pdbx_seq_one_letter_code
_entity_poly.pdbx_strand_id
1 'polypeptide(L)'
;MKLAVETITVTRKAAGSYVNGRWVDGTATDHSASGNIQPLSGRELQQLPEGDRERQPLKIYTAFALENGDVVKRGDGIEYEVQAVEDWTPFNQPHYKARLMRVEEQ
;
A
#
# COMPACT_ATOMS: atom_id res chain seq x y z
N MET A 1 -15.16 13.46 -15.89
CA MET A 1 -14.08 13.45 -14.89
C MET A 1 -13.34 12.13 -15.04
N LYS A 2 -12.10 12.12 -15.57
CA LYS A 2 -11.29 10.91 -15.72
C LYS A 2 -10.54 10.70 -14.41
N LEU A 3 -10.63 9.51 -13.82
CA LEU A 3 -9.83 9.20 -12.64
C LEU A 3 -8.35 9.17 -13.04
N ALA A 4 -7.50 9.84 -12.27
CA ALA A 4 -6.08 9.89 -12.53
C ALA A 4 -5.43 8.54 -12.17
N VAL A 5 -4.61 8.02 -13.08
CA VAL A 5 -3.73 6.89 -12.82
C VAL A 5 -2.32 7.44 -12.79
N GLU A 6 -1.57 7.11 -11.75
CA GLU A 6 -0.19 7.55 -11.57
C GLU A 6 0.74 6.33 -11.45
N THR A 7 2.00 6.54 -11.82
CA THR A 7 3.05 5.55 -11.62
C THR A 7 3.46 5.56 -10.15
N ILE A 8 3.59 4.37 -9.58
CA ILE A 8 4.03 4.14 -8.22
C ILE A 8 5.23 3.20 -8.21
N THR A 9 6.05 3.30 -7.18
CA THR A 9 7.07 2.31 -6.86
C THR A 9 6.61 1.52 -5.65
N VAL A 10 6.59 0.20 -5.74
CA VAL A 10 6.24 -0.71 -4.65
C VAL A 10 7.52 -1.39 -4.17
N THR A 11 7.90 -1.15 -2.93
CA THR A 11 9.02 -1.81 -2.26
C THR A 11 8.48 -2.95 -1.39
N ARG A 12 8.86 -4.18 -1.72
CA ARG A 12 8.50 -5.39 -0.98
C ARG A 12 9.71 -5.89 -0.20
N LYS A 13 9.55 -6.12 1.10
CA LYS A 13 10.60 -6.74 1.93
C LYS A 13 10.37 -8.24 1.97
N ALA A 14 11.37 -9.02 1.54
CA ALA A 14 11.37 -10.46 1.78
C ALA A 14 11.39 -10.75 3.28
N ALA A 15 10.87 -11.92 3.68
CA ALA A 15 10.98 -12.37 5.06
C ALA A 15 12.47 -12.48 5.45
N GLY A 16 12.79 -11.97 6.63
CA GLY A 16 14.10 -12.18 7.24
C GLY A 16 14.31 -13.62 7.67
N SER A 17 15.53 -13.92 8.11
CA SER A 17 15.88 -15.24 8.62
C SER A 17 16.83 -15.11 9.81
N TYR A 18 16.84 -16.12 10.68
CA TYR A 18 17.82 -16.20 11.75
C TYR A 18 19.11 -16.83 11.24
N VAL A 19 20.21 -16.07 11.21
CA VAL A 19 21.55 -16.54 10.86
C VAL A 19 22.40 -16.53 12.13
N ASN A 20 22.86 -17.71 12.56
CA ASN A 20 23.63 -17.88 13.80
C ASN A 20 22.92 -17.28 15.04
N GLY A 21 21.61 -17.45 15.13
CA GLY A 21 20.79 -16.96 16.24
C GLY A 21 20.51 -15.45 16.23
N ARG A 22 20.93 -14.71 15.20
CA ARG A 22 20.61 -13.30 15.01
C ARG A 22 19.63 -13.13 13.87
N TRP A 23 18.61 -12.29 14.05
CA TRP A 23 17.70 -11.91 12.97
C TRP A 23 18.47 -11.12 11.92
N VAL A 24 18.32 -11.52 10.66
CA VAL A 24 18.84 -10.83 9.48
C VAL A 24 17.65 -10.50 8.61
N ASP A 25 17.47 -9.22 8.31
CA ASP A 25 16.37 -8.75 7.46
C ASP A 25 16.49 -9.31 6.05
N GLY A 26 15.33 -9.58 5.44
CA GLY A 26 15.27 -10.01 4.06
C GLY A 26 15.59 -8.88 3.10
N THR A 27 15.93 -9.24 1.86
CA THR A 27 16.20 -8.28 0.80
C THR A 27 14.94 -7.51 0.43
N ALA A 28 15.07 -6.21 0.17
CA ALA A 28 14.00 -5.39 -0.40
C ALA A 28 14.06 -5.42 -1.93
N THR A 29 12.91 -5.54 -2.58
CA THR A 29 12.78 -5.52 -4.05
C THR A 29 11.79 -4.45 -4.46
N ASP A 30 12.17 -3.65 -5.45
CA ASP A 30 11.33 -2.59 -5.99
C ASP A 30 10.62 -3.03 -7.28
N HIS A 31 9.34 -2.67 -7.39
CA HIS A 31 8.50 -2.92 -8.54
C HIS A 31 7.86 -1.61 -9.01
N SER A 32 7.88 -1.36 -10.33
CA SER A 32 7.12 -0.26 -10.91
C SER A 32 5.70 -0.74 -11.23
N ALA A 33 4.70 0.02 -10.80
CA ALA A 33 3.29 -0.26 -11.05
C ALA A 33 2.53 1.02 -11.37
N SER A 34 1.26 0.87 -11.76
CA SER A 34 0.34 1.99 -11.94
C SER A 34 -0.90 1.78 -11.09
N GLY A 35 -1.42 2.85 -10.53
CA GLY A 35 -2.61 2.78 -9.70
C GLY A 35 -3.36 4.09 -9.62
N ASN A 36 -4.59 4.00 -9.16
CA ASN A 36 -5.47 5.13 -8.94
C ASN A 36 -5.59 5.34 -7.43
N ILE A 37 -5.00 6.41 -6.93
CA ILE A 37 -4.94 6.74 -5.51
C ILE A 37 -6.02 7.77 -5.18
N GLN A 38 -6.79 7.50 -4.13
CA GLN A 38 -7.92 8.33 -3.70
C GLN A 38 -7.96 8.43 -2.18
N PRO A 39 -8.50 9.52 -1.63
CA PRO A 39 -8.86 9.56 -0.22
C PRO A 39 -9.85 8.44 0.13
N LEU A 40 -9.77 7.91 1.35
CA LEU A 40 -10.84 7.07 1.88
C LEU A 40 -12.13 7.88 2.02
N SER A 41 -13.26 7.25 1.73
CA SER A 41 -14.57 7.86 1.98
C SER A 41 -14.87 7.92 3.49
N GLY A 42 -15.81 8.77 3.89
CA GLY A 42 -16.18 8.91 5.31
C GLY A 42 -16.60 7.58 5.97
N ARG A 43 -17.26 6.68 5.22
CA ARG A 43 -17.61 5.33 5.72
C ARG A 43 -16.39 4.44 5.90
N GLU A 44 -15.41 4.52 4.99
CA GLU A 44 -14.17 3.75 5.11
C GLU A 44 -13.29 4.29 6.25
N LEU A 45 -13.29 5.60 6.51
CA LEU A 45 -12.62 6.21 7.66
C LEU A 45 -13.21 5.74 9.00
N GLN A 46 -14.53 5.54 9.08
CA GLN A 46 -15.18 5.03 10.31
C GLN A 46 -14.71 3.62 10.69
N GLN A 47 -14.21 2.83 9.73
CA GLN A 47 -13.66 1.50 9.98
C GLN A 47 -12.24 1.54 10.56
N LEU A 48 -11.59 2.70 10.59
CA LEU A 48 -10.29 2.88 11.22
C LEU A 48 -10.43 3.18 12.72
N PRO A 49 -9.46 2.73 13.55
CA PRO A 49 -9.28 3.25 14.90
C PRO A 49 -9.13 4.78 14.88
N GLU A 50 -9.58 5.44 15.95
CA GLU A 50 -9.58 6.90 16.05
C GLU A 50 -8.22 7.53 15.69
N GLY A 51 -7.12 6.98 16.24
CA GLY A 51 -5.77 7.48 16.02
C GLY A 51 -5.26 7.37 14.57
N ASP A 52 -5.82 6.43 13.78
CA ASP A 52 -5.43 6.27 12.37
C ASP A 52 -6.28 7.14 11.43
N ARG A 53 -7.41 7.69 11.91
CA ARG A 53 -8.26 8.59 11.09
C ARG A 53 -7.58 9.92 10.80
N GLU A 54 -6.73 10.40 11.72
CA GLU A 54 -6.02 11.66 11.58
C GLU A 54 -4.81 11.58 10.63
N ARG A 55 -4.37 10.36 10.29
CA ARG A 55 -3.17 10.09 9.46
C ARG A 55 -3.40 10.22 7.95
N GLN A 56 -4.46 10.91 7.53
CA GLN A 56 -4.85 11.13 6.12
C GLN A 56 -4.76 9.87 5.25
N PRO A 57 -5.46 8.80 5.65
CA PRO A 57 -5.31 7.51 5.00
C PRO A 57 -5.90 7.53 3.57
N LEU A 58 -5.22 6.84 2.66
CA LEU A 58 -5.59 6.75 1.25
C LEU A 58 -6.01 5.33 0.88
N LYS A 59 -6.63 5.17 -0.28
CA LYS A 59 -6.84 3.89 -0.94
C LYS A 59 -6.25 3.92 -2.34
N ILE A 60 -5.80 2.76 -2.80
CA ILE A 60 -5.29 2.57 -4.15
C ILE A 60 -6.04 1.43 -4.83
N TYR A 61 -6.38 1.65 -6.10
CA TYR A 61 -6.82 0.60 -7.01
C TYR A 61 -5.72 0.31 -8.02
N THR A 62 -5.25 -0.94 -8.11
CA THR A 62 -4.16 -1.32 -9.02
C THR A 62 -4.32 -2.76 -9.51
N ALA A 63 -3.78 -3.08 -10.68
CA ALA A 63 -3.69 -4.47 -11.15
C ALA A 63 -2.50 -5.22 -10.51
N PHE A 64 -1.55 -4.50 -9.90
CA PHE A 64 -0.41 -5.10 -9.22
C PHE A 64 -0.85 -5.74 -7.90
N ALA A 65 -0.41 -6.97 -7.65
CA ALA A 65 -0.73 -7.71 -6.43
C ALA A 65 0.04 -7.14 -5.23
N LEU A 66 -0.54 -6.14 -4.57
CA LEU A 66 -0.02 -5.57 -3.32
C LEU A 66 -0.17 -6.56 -2.17
N GLU A 67 0.77 -6.51 -1.23
CA GLU A 67 0.79 -7.30 -0.01
C GLU A 67 0.81 -6.38 1.23
N ASN A 68 0.31 -6.88 2.37
CA ASN A 68 0.41 -6.14 3.63
C ASN A 68 1.89 -5.94 4.00
N GLY A 69 2.26 -4.72 4.37
CA GLY A 69 3.64 -4.32 4.68
C GLY A 69 4.46 -3.88 3.47
N ASP A 70 3.93 -3.96 2.24
CA ASP A 70 4.54 -3.28 1.10
C ASP A 70 4.57 -1.76 1.35
N VAL A 71 5.64 -1.11 0.88
CA VAL A 71 5.75 0.35 0.88
C VAL A 71 5.49 0.85 -0.53
N VAL A 72 4.47 1.68 -0.68
CA VAL A 72 4.08 2.35 -1.92
C VAL A 72 4.59 3.78 -1.91
N LYS A 73 5.50 4.08 -2.83
CA LYS A 73 6.02 5.43 -3.09
C LYS A 73 5.29 6.04 -4.29
N ARG A 74 4.67 7.19 -4.05
CA ARG A 74 3.99 7.98 -5.10
C ARG A 74 5.00 8.81 -5.89
N GLY A 75 4.56 9.34 -7.05
CA GLY A 75 5.40 10.19 -7.89
C GLY A 75 5.84 11.51 -7.24
N ASP A 76 5.15 11.95 -6.18
CA ASP A 76 5.54 13.09 -5.33
C ASP A 76 6.61 12.73 -4.28
N GLY A 77 7.05 11.47 -4.23
CA GLY A 77 8.07 10.96 -3.31
C GLY A 77 7.53 10.58 -1.92
N ILE A 78 6.24 10.77 -1.64
CA ILE A 78 5.64 10.39 -0.36
C ILE A 78 5.43 8.87 -0.31
N GLU A 79 5.80 8.29 0.82
CA GLU A 79 5.73 6.84 1.06
C GLU A 79 4.54 6.49 1.97
N TYR A 80 3.90 5.40 1.60
CA TYR A 80 2.74 4.85 2.29
C TYR A 80 2.91 3.36 2.50
N GLU A 81 2.59 2.87 3.68
CA GLU A 81 2.54 1.45 3.98
C GLU A 81 1.16 0.87 3.63
N VAL A 82 1.16 -0.31 3.02
CA VAL A 82 -0.05 -1.09 2.76
C VAL A 82 -0.48 -1.81 4.03
N GLN A 83 -1.65 -1.44 4.56
CA GLN A 83 -2.18 -1.99 5.82
C GLN A 83 -3.29 -3.03 5.62
N ALA A 84 -3.96 -3.00 4.48
CA ALA A 84 -4.99 -3.98 4.14
C ALA A 84 -5.13 -4.07 2.62
N VAL A 85 -5.36 -5.28 2.11
CA VAL A 85 -5.59 -5.55 0.69
C VAL A 85 -6.89 -6.34 0.53
N GLU A 86 -7.74 -5.87 -0.37
CA GLU A 86 -8.93 -6.56 -0.84
C GLU A 86 -8.69 -7.04 -2.27
N ASP A 87 -8.93 -8.33 -2.51
CA ASP A 87 -8.80 -8.94 -3.83
C ASP A 87 -10.13 -8.84 -4.61
N TRP A 88 -10.09 -8.08 -5.71
CA TRP A 88 -11.21 -7.93 -6.65
C TRP A 88 -10.94 -8.60 -8.00
N THR A 89 -9.87 -9.41 -8.11
CA THR A 89 -9.52 -10.15 -9.33
C THR A 89 -10.57 -11.16 -9.81
N PRO A 90 -11.45 -11.74 -8.96
CA PRO A 90 -12.50 -12.64 -9.44
C PRO A 90 -13.64 -11.96 -10.23
N PHE A 91 -13.68 -10.63 -10.31
CA PHE A 91 -14.77 -9.87 -10.93
C PHE A 91 -14.40 -9.32 -12.32
N ASN A 92 -15.38 -8.75 -13.03
CA ASN A 92 -15.26 -8.30 -14.43
C ASN A 92 -14.17 -7.24 -14.70
N GLN A 93 -13.70 -6.55 -13.67
CA GLN A 93 -12.54 -5.66 -13.75
C GLN A 93 -11.53 -6.14 -12.72
N PRO A 94 -10.57 -7.01 -13.07
CA PRO A 94 -9.68 -7.61 -12.09
C PRO A 94 -8.69 -6.56 -11.58
N HIS A 95 -8.71 -6.32 -10.28
CA HIS A 95 -7.82 -5.39 -9.60
C HIS A 95 -7.71 -5.73 -8.11
N TYR A 96 -6.80 -5.05 -7.44
CA TYR A 96 -6.67 -5.02 -6.00
C TYR A 96 -7.09 -3.64 -5.50
N LYS A 97 -7.74 -3.61 -4.34
CA LYS A 97 -7.97 -2.39 -3.58
C LYS A 97 -7.16 -2.48 -2.31
N ALA A 98 -6.24 -1.55 -2.08
CA ALA A 98 -5.44 -1.53 -0.87
C ALA A 98 -5.63 -0.23 -0.09
N ARG A 99 -5.52 -0.33 1.23
CA ARG A 99 -5.50 0.81 2.15
C ARG A 99 -4.06 1.21 2.44
N LEU A 100 -3.78 2.48 2.25
CA LEU A 100 -2.47 3.10 2.38
C LEU A 100 -2.44 4.02 3.59
N MET A 101 -1.48 3.81 4.48
CA MET A 101 -1.19 4.70 5.61
C MET A 101 0.13 5.41 5.37
N ARG A 102 0.20 6.71 5.61
CA ARG A 102 1.45 7.45 5.44
C ARG A 102 2.51 6.91 6.40
N VAL A 103 3.72 6.67 5.89
CA VAL A 103 4.87 6.33 6.74
C VAL A 103 5.31 7.62 7.45
N GLU A 104 5.26 7.60 8.78
CA GLU A 104 5.87 8.67 9.59
C GLU A 104 7.38 8.41 9.62
N GLU A 105 8.18 9.38 9.18
CA GLU A 105 9.63 9.35 9.36
C GLU A 105 9.88 9.49 10.87
N GLN A 106 10.45 8.45 11.49
CA GLN A 106 10.75 8.40 12.93
C GLN A 106 11.92 9.31 13.31
#